data_AF-A0A1J3IE61-F1
#
_entry.id   AF-A0A1J3IE61-F1
#
_cell.length_a   1.000
_cell.length_b   1.000
_cell.length_c   1.000
_cell.angle_alpha   90.00
_cell.angle_beta   90.00
_cell.angle_gamma   90.00
#
_symmetry.space_group_name_H-M   'P 1'
#
loop_
_entity.id
_entity.type
_entity.pdbx_description
1 polymer ?
#
loop_
_entity_poly.entity_id
_entity_poly.type
_entity_poly.pdbx_seq_one_letter_code
_entity_poly.pdbx_strand_id
1 'polypeptide(L)'
;EWMRHRQLPPELQERVRRFVQYKWLATRGVDEESILHSLPTDLRREIQRHLCLALVRRVPFFSQMDDQLLDAICGCLVSSLSTAGTYIFREGDPVNEMLFVIRGQIESSTTNGGRSGFFNSTTLRPGDFCGEELLTWALMPNSTLNLPSSTRSVRA
;
A
#
# COMPACT_ATOMS: atom_id res chain seq x y z
N GLU A 1 -25.47 -1.49 15.73
CA GLU A 1 -26.44 -2.44 15.13
C GLU A 1 -25.82 -3.48 14.20
N TRP A 2 -25.29 -3.15 13.01
CA TRP A 2 -24.79 -4.16 12.06
C TRP A 2 -23.78 -5.17 12.64
N MET A 3 -22.74 -4.71 13.35
CA MET A 3 -21.71 -5.59 13.94
C MET A 3 -22.26 -6.54 15.02
N ARG A 4 -23.28 -6.08 15.76
CA ARG A 4 -23.94 -6.89 16.81
C ARG A 4 -24.80 -7.97 16.16
N HIS A 5 -25.53 -7.62 15.11
CA HIS A 5 -26.33 -8.57 14.34
C HIS A 5 -25.47 -9.66 13.69
N ARG A 6 -24.25 -9.32 13.24
CA ARG A 6 -23.25 -10.27 12.71
C ARG A 6 -22.46 -11.02 13.78
N GLN A 7 -22.74 -10.79 15.07
CA GLN A 7 -22.10 -11.46 16.20
C GLN A 7 -20.56 -11.35 16.18
N LEU A 8 -20.02 -10.21 15.73
CA LEU A 8 -18.57 -10.02 15.68
C LEU A 8 -17.98 -10.05 17.10
N PRO A 9 -16.80 -10.66 17.33
CA PRO A 9 -16.13 -10.64 18.63
C PRO A 9 -15.88 -9.20 19.13
N PRO A 10 -15.94 -8.92 20.44
CA PRO A 10 -15.76 -7.58 20.99
C PRO A 10 -14.47 -6.88 20.52
N GLU A 11 -13.37 -7.62 20.44
CA GLU A 11 -12.08 -7.12 19.94
C GLU A 11 -12.15 -6.67 18.48
N LEU A 12 -12.84 -7.42 17.63
CA LEU A 12 -13.02 -7.07 16.23
C LEU A 12 -13.92 -5.85 16.08
N GLN A 13 -15.00 -5.77 16.87
CA GLN A 13 -15.86 -4.59 16.90
C GLN A 13 -15.07 -3.33 17.27
N GLU A 14 -14.17 -3.43 18.25
CA GLU A 14 -13.35 -2.30 18.69
C GLU A 14 -12.34 -1.86 17.63
N ARG A 15 -11.69 -2.82 16.96
CA ARG A 15 -10.82 -2.52 15.82
C ARG A 15 -11.57 -1.81 14.69
N VAL A 16 -12.77 -2.26 14.36
CA VAL A 16 -13.62 -1.62 13.33
C VAL A 16 -14.01 -0.20 13.76
N ARG A 17 -14.43 0.02 15.02
CA ARG A 17 -14.75 1.37 15.53
C ARG A 17 -13.56 2.31 15.42
N ARG A 18 -12.37 1.86 15.86
CA ARG A 18 -11.14 2.64 15.77
C ARG A 18 -10.80 3.01 14.32
N PHE A 19 -10.93 2.05 13.41
CA PHE A 19 -10.73 2.30 11.99
C PHE A 19 -11.68 3.36 11.43
N VAL A 20 -12.98 3.24 11.69
CA VAL A 20 -13.98 4.21 11.21
C VAL A 20 -13.75 5.59 11.81
N GLN A 21 -13.46 5.68 13.10
CA GLN A 21 -13.15 6.94 13.77
C GLN A 21 -11.89 7.59 13.19
N TYR A 22 -10.83 6.81 12.97
CA TYR A 22 -9.60 7.32 12.38
C TYR A 22 -9.81 7.76 10.93
N LYS A 23 -10.51 6.97 10.10
CA LYS A 23 -10.87 7.34 8.73
C LYS A 23 -11.62 8.67 8.72
N TRP A 24 -12.60 8.86 9.60
CA TRP A 24 -13.34 10.12 9.71
C TRP A 24 -12.44 11.30 10.11
N LEU A 25 -11.53 11.12 11.06
CA LEU A 25 -10.60 12.17 11.48
C LEU A 25 -9.60 12.53 10.37
N ALA A 26 -9.11 11.52 9.65
CA ALA A 26 -8.11 11.68 8.60
C ALA A 26 -8.68 12.30 7.32
N THR A 27 -9.88 11.89 6.89
CA THR A 27 -10.49 12.35 5.65
C THR A 27 -11.59 13.39 5.85
N ARG A 28 -12.01 13.66 7.09
CA ARG A 28 -13.19 14.51 7.40
C ARG A 28 -14.47 14.03 6.71
N GLY A 29 -14.57 12.73 6.47
CA GLY A 29 -15.71 12.14 5.76
C GLY A 29 -15.65 12.29 4.24
N VAL A 30 -14.58 12.87 3.70
CA VAL A 30 -14.37 12.97 2.26
C VAL A 30 -14.06 11.58 1.71
N ASP A 31 -14.81 11.21 0.68
CA ASP A 31 -14.54 10.05 -0.17
C ASP A 31 -13.81 10.53 -1.42
N GLU A 32 -12.48 10.45 -1.38
CA GLU A 32 -11.60 10.93 -2.44
C GLU A 32 -11.87 10.22 -3.77
N GLU A 33 -12.15 8.92 -3.73
CA GLU A 33 -12.41 8.10 -4.92
C GLU A 33 -13.69 8.59 -5.63
N SER A 34 -14.76 8.82 -4.86
CA SER A 34 -16.02 9.37 -5.37
C SER A 34 -15.85 10.77 -6.00
N ILE A 35 -15.08 11.65 -5.36
CA ILE A 35 -14.77 12.97 -5.92
C ILE A 35 -14.02 12.83 -7.25
N LEU A 36 -12.96 12.03 -7.29
CA LEU A 36 -12.17 11.83 -8.51
C LEU A 36 -13.00 11.21 -9.64
N HIS A 37 -13.93 10.29 -9.34
CA HIS A 37 -14.83 9.71 -10.33
C HIS A 37 -15.88 10.68 -10.85
N SER A 38 -16.25 11.72 -10.08
CA SER A 38 -17.18 12.75 -10.54
C SER A 38 -16.56 13.76 -11.52
N LEU A 39 -15.22 13.79 -11.61
CA LEU A 39 -14.49 14.70 -12.49
C LEU A 39 -14.33 14.13 -13.91
N PRO A 40 -14.25 15.01 -14.94
CA PRO A 40 -13.78 14.62 -16.27
C PRO A 40 -12.44 13.87 -16.21
N THR A 41 -12.25 12.93 -17.14
CA THR A 41 -11.09 12.02 -17.13
C THR A 41 -9.75 12.76 -17.19
N ASP A 42 -9.67 13.87 -17.92
CA ASP A 42 -8.44 14.66 -18.01
C ASP A 42 -8.06 15.30 -16.67
N LEU A 43 -9.02 15.91 -15.97
CA LEU A 43 -8.78 16.50 -14.65
C LEU A 43 -8.41 15.44 -13.61
N ARG A 44 -9.09 14.28 -13.63
CA ARG A 44 -8.74 13.16 -12.75
C ARG A 44 -7.29 12.71 -12.97
N ARG A 45 -6.86 12.57 -14.23
CA ARG A 45 -5.49 12.19 -14.58
C ARG A 45 -4.47 13.23 -14.10
N GLU A 46 -4.76 14.53 -14.30
CA GLU A 46 -3.87 15.60 -13.84
C GLU A 46 -3.70 15.60 -12.32
N ILE A 47 -4.79 15.41 -11.57
CA ILE A 47 -4.75 15.32 -10.11
C ILE A 47 -3.96 14.08 -9.67
N GLN A 48 -4.26 12.90 -10.25
CA GLN A 48 -3.53 11.66 -9.93
C GLN A 48 -2.04 11.80 -10.21
N ARG A 49 -1.65 12.33 -11.38
CA ARG A 49 -0.24 12.58 -11.71
C ARG A 49 0.40 13.53 -10.69
N HIS A 50 -0.26 14.62 -10.33
CA HIS A 50 0.26 15.58 -9.36
C HIS A 50 0.53 14.94 -7.98
N LEU A 51 -0.39 14.09 -7.51
CA LEU A 51 -0.29 13.44 -6.20
C LEU A 51 0.75 12.29 -6.19
N CYS A 52 0.84 11.53 -7.28
CA CYS A 52 1.56 10.26 -7.32
C CYS A 52 2.95 10.33 -7.95
N LEU A 53 3.20 11.25 -8.89
CA LEU A 53 4.42 11.23 -9.71
C LEU A 53 5.71 11.28 -8.88
N ALA A 54 5.72 12.09 -7.82
CA ALA A 54 6.86 12.20 -6.92
C ALA A 54 7.14 10.88 -6.18
N LEU A 55 6.10 10.12 -5.81
CA LEU A 55 6.22 8.82 -5.15
C LEU A 55 6.75 7.77 -6.13
N VAL A 56 6.17 7.71 -7.32
CA VAL A 56 6.56 6.75 -8.36
C VAL A 56 8.03 6.95 -8.76
N ARG A 57 8.48 8.19 -8.93
CA ARG A 57 9.88 8.49 -9.28
C ARG A 57 10.90 8.15 -8.18
N ARG A 58 10.47 7.89 -6.94
CA ARG A 58 11.40 7.43 -5.89
C ARG A 58 11.85 5.98 -6.10
N VAL A 59 11.12 5.20 -6.89
CA VAL A 59 11.56 3.86 -7.27
C VAL A 59 12.60 4.01 -8.39
N PRO A 60 13.86 3.58 -8.19
CA PRO A 60 14.91 3.77 -9.18
C PRO A 60 14.55 3.21 -10.56
N PHE A 61 13.86 2.08 -10.61
CA PHE A 61 13.41 1.46 -11.85
C PHE A 61 12.44 2.36 -12.64
N PHE A 62 11.45 2.96 -11.97
CA PHE A 62 10.48 3.85 -12.62
C PHE A 62 11.09 5.19 -13.04
N SER A 63 12.14 5.66 -12.35
CA SER A 63 12.77 6.95 -12.67
C SER A 63 13.35 7.05 -14.09
N GLN A 64 13.60 5.91 -14.73
CA GLN A 64 14.15 5.81 -16.08
C GLN A 64 13.08 5.61 -17.15
N MET A 65 11.81 5.50 -16.77
CA MET A 65 10.69 5.34 -17.71
C MET A 65 10.29 6.68 -18.33
N ASP A 66 9.71 6.62 -19.52
CA ASP A 66 9.11 7.78 -20.16
C ASP A 66 7.87 8.30 -19.40
N ASP A 67 7.49 9.54 -19.67
CA ASP A 67 6.38 10.19 -18.98
C ASP A 67 5.03 9.50 -19.23
N GLN A 68 4.86 8.82 -20.37
CA GLN A 68 3.63 8.11 -20.72
C GLN A 68 3.45 6.87 -19.84
N LEU A 69 4.52 6.10 -19.60
CA LEU A 69 4.51 4.96 -18.68
C LEU A 69 4.34 5.42 -17.24
N LEU A 70 5.01 6.52 -16.84
CA LEU A 70 4.81 7.11 -15.51
C LEU A 70 3.36 7.56 -15.30
N ASP A 71 2.72 8.14 -16.32
CA ASP A 71 1.30 8.49 -16.29
C ASP A 71 0.41 7.27 -16.11
N ALA A 72 0.69 6.20 -16.86
CA ALA A 72 -0.06 4.95 -16.73
C ALA A 72 0.08 4.35 -15.32
N ILE A 73 1.29 4.36 -14.75
CA ILE A 73 1.51 3.89 -13.37
C ILE A 73 0.75 4.77 -12.38
N CYS A 74 0.85 6.11 -12.50
CA CYS A 74 0.11 7.03 -11.63
C CYS A 74 -1.41 6.79 -11.67
N GLY A 75 -1.95 6.47 -12.85
CA GLY A 75 -3.37 6.14 -13.01
C GLY A 75 -3.81 4.85 -12.32
N CYS A 76 -2.88 3.94 -12.04
CA CYS A 76 -3.13 2.67 -11.34
C CYS A 76 -3.03 2.79 -9.81
N LEU A 77 -2.53 3.91 -9.27
CA LEU A 77 -2.41 4.07 -7.82
C LEU A 77 -3.77 4.31 -7.17
N VAL A 78 -4.02 3.60 -6.07
CA VAL A 78 -5.22 3.74 -5.24
C VAL A 78 -4.82 4.16 -3.83
N SER A 79 -5.54 5.15 -3.28
CA SER A 79 -5.33 5.61 -1.91
C SER A 79 -5.88 4.57 -0.93
N SER A 80 -5.06 4.15 0.03
CA SER A 80 -5.45 3.20 1.07
C SER A 80 -5.09 3.73 2.46
N LEU A 81 -5.94 3.41 3.44
CA LEU A 81 -5.76 3.81 4.83
C LEU A 81 -5.67 2.56 5.70
N SER A 82 -4.61 2.48 6.50
CA SER A 82 -4.40 1.42 7.49
C SER A 82 -4.29 2.02 8.88
N THR A 83 -4.83 1.34 9.90
CA THR A 83 -4.67 1.73 11.30
C THR A 83 -3.53 0.99 11.98
N ALA A 84 -2.93 1.63 12.98
CA ALA A 84 -1.87 1.05 13.80
C ALA A 84 -2.19 -0.38 14.26
N GLY A 85 -1.21 -1.26 14.11
CA GLY A 85 -1.26 -2.68 14.43
C GLY A 85 -1.76 -3.57 13.29
N THR A 86 -2.16 -3.02 12.14
CA THR A 86 -2.68 -3.79 11.00
C THR A 86 -1.53 -4.36 10.18
N TYR A 87 -1.53 -5.69 10.01
CA TYR A 87 -0.63 -6.33 9.06
C TYR A 87 -1.15 -6.09 7.65
N ILE A 88 -0.28 -5.57 6.80
CA ILE A 88 -0.55 -5.33 5.39
C ILE A 88 -0.15 -6.59 4.61
N PHE A 89 1.09 -7.04 4.79
CA PHE A 89 1.57 -8.35 4.34
C PHE A 89 2.42 -8.98 5.42
N ARG A 90 2.44 -10.30 5.48
CA ARG A 90 3.38 -11.08 6.31
C ARG A 90 4.47 -11.65 5.42
N GLU A 91 5.64 -11.85 6.02
CA GLU A 91 6.72 -12.57 5.37
C GLU A 91 6.22 -13.94 4.88
N GLY A 92 6.42 -14.24 3.60
CA GLY A 92 5.92 -15.43 2.91
C GLY A 92 4.58 -15.26 2.18
N ASP A 93 3.78 -14.25 2.51
CA ASP A 93 2.51 -13.98 1.82
C ASP A 93 2.76 -13.61 0.35
N PRO A 94 1.89 -13.97 -0.60
CA PRO A 94 2.02 -13.52 -1.98
C PRO A 94 1.87 -12.00 -2.07
N VAL A 95 2.83 -11.32 -2.69
CA VAL A 95 2.78 -9.88 -2.95
C VAL A 95 2.04 -9.65 -4.25
N ASN A 96 0.94 -8.91 -4.19
CA ASN A 96 0.10 -8.56 -5.33
C ASN A 96 0.03 -7.05 -5.60
N GLU A 97 0.52 -6.22 -4.66
CA GLU A 97 0.57 -4.77 -4.77
C GLU A 97 1.89 -4.20 -4.25
N MET A 98 2.32 -3.09 -4.83
CA MET A 98 3.37 -2.23 -4.27
C MET A 98 2.74 -1.12 -3.46
N LEU A 99 3.36 -0.75 -2.35
CA LEU A 99 2.87 0.33 -1.48
C LEU A 99 3.83 1.50 -1.40
N PHE A 100 3.26 2.70 -1.40
CA PHE A 100 3.97 3.95 -1.20
C PHE A 100 3.45 4.61 0.08
N VAL A 101 4.35 4.94 1.00
CA VAL A 101 3.96 5.60 2.25
C VAL A 101 3.74 7.09 1.96
N ILE A 102 2.50 7.57 2.02
CA ILE A 102 2.20 8.99 1.80
C ILE A 102 2.27 9.77 3.12
N ARG A 103 1.74 9.16 4.20
CA ARG A 103 1.68 9.74 5.55
C ARG A 103 1.79 8.62 6.58
N GLY A 104 2.28 8.97 7.78
CA GLY A 104 2.46 8.01 8.87
C GLY A 104 3.78 7.25 8.80
N GLN A 105 3.85 6.14 9.52
CA GLN A 105 5.01 5.26 9.59
C GLN A 105 4.53 3.81 9.54
N ILE A 106 5.33 2.93 8.94
CA ILE A 106 5.03 1.51 8.82
C ILE A 106 6.27 0.73 9.28
N GLU A 107 6.09 -0.30 10.09
CA GLU A 107 7.15 -1.21 10.47
C GLU A 107 7.34 -2.27 9.38
N SER A 108 8.59 -2.50 8.97
CA SER A 108 8.97 -3.58 8.06
C SER A 108 10.01 -4.47 8.73
N SER A 109 9.63 -5.71 9.03
CA SER A 109 10.48 -6.66 9.74
C SER A 109 10.69 -7.93 8.95
N THR A 110 11.86 -8.56 9.06
CA THR A 110 12.11 -9.89 8.50
C THR A 110 12.83 -10.78 9.50
N THR A 111 12.47 -12.05 9.50
CA THR A 111 13.15 -13.11 10.23
C THR A 111 14.12 -13.91 9.35
N ASN A 112 14.11 -13.65 8.05
CA ASN A 112 14.92 -14.35 7.07
C ASN A 112 16.26 -13.64 6.84
N GLY A 113 17.32 -14.14 7.47
CA GLY A 113 18.69 -13.66 7.27
C GLY A 113 19.71 -14.79 7.13
N GLY A 114 19.25 -15.98 6.73
CA GLY A 114 20.12 -17.16 6.55
C GLY A 114 20.69 -17.76 7.84
N ARG A 115 20.25 -17.30 9.03
CA ARG A 115 20.66 -17.84 10.33
C ARG A 115 19.48 -17.92 11.29
N SER A 116 19.48 -18.93 12.16
CA SER A 116 18.48 -19.08 13.23
C SER A 116 18.52 -17.86 14.17
N GLY A 117 17.34 -17.34 14.53
CA GLY A 117 17.21 -16.17 15.42
C GLY A 117 17.54 -14.83 14.76
N PHE A 118 17.64 -14.75 13.42
CA PHE A 118 17.74 -13.47 12.74
C PHE A 118 16.45 -12.66 12.87
N PHE A 119 16.58 -11.37 13.17
CA PHE A 119 15.49 -10.41 13.16
C PHE A 119 16.04 -9.06 12.71
N ASN A 120 15.46 -8.49 11.66
CA ASN A 120 15.76 -7.15 11.19
C ASN A 120 14.45 -6.37 11.11
N SER A 121 14.37 -5.21 11.77
CA SER A 121 13.22 -4.30 11.66
C SER A 121 13.70 -2.92 11.22
N THR A 122 12.91 -2.28 10.37
CA THR A 122 13.10 -0.90 9.92
C THR A 122 11.74 -0.18 9.88
N THR A 123 11.76 1.14 10.00
CA THR A 123 10.56 1.97 9.90
C THR A 123 10.55 2.69 8.56
N LEU A 124 9.53 2.41 7.75
CA LEU A 124 9.24 3.12 6.51
C LEU A 124 8.51 4.42 6.80
N ARG A 125 8.94 5.51 6.18
CA ARG A 125 8.48 6.88 6.38
C ARG A 125 7.90 7.44 5.08
N PRO A 126 7.29 8.65 5.10
CA PRO A 126 6.73 9.24 3.88
C PRO A 126 7.72 9.29 2.71
N GLY A 127 7.26 8.73 1.59
CA GLY A 127 7.94 8.51 0.32
C GLY A 127 8.80 7.24 0.24
N ASP A 128 8.92 6.48 1.31
CA ASP A 128 9.43 5.11 1.22
C ASP A 128 8.36 4.19 0.60
N PHE A 129 8.78 3.03 0.10
CA PHE A 129 7.93 2.05 -0.55
C PHE A 129 8.31 0.62 -0.15
N CYS A 130 7.44 -0.34 -0.45
CA CYS A 130 7.70 -1.77 -0.28
C CYS A 130 6.90 -2.61 -1.30
N GLY A 131 7.25 -3.88 -1.44
CA GLY A 131 6.67 -4.81 -2.41
C GLY A 131 7.39 -4.79 -3.77
N GLU A 132 8.59 -4.23 -3.84
CA GLU A 132 9.41 -4.11 -5.06
C GLU A 132 9.83 -5.46 -5.67
N GLU A 133 9.70 -6.56 -4.93
CA GLU A 133 9.82 -7.91 -5.47
C GLU A 133 8.86 -8.17 -6.64
N LEU A 134 7.72 -7.48 -6.69
CA LEU A 134 6.81 -7.51 -7.85
C LEU A 134 7.44 -6.98 -9.13
N LEU A 135 8.32 -5.99 -9.06
CA LEU A 135 9.00 -5.47 -10.24
C LEU A 135 9.92 -6.52 -10.83
N THR A 136 10.72 -7.15 -9.97
CA THR A 136 11.62 -8.22 -10.39
C THR A 136 10.82 -9.36 -11.03
N TRP A 137 9.71 -9.77 -10.42
CA TRP A 137 8.83 -10.81 -10.95
C TRP A 137 8.21 -10.41 -12.31
N ALA A 138 7.66 -9.20 -12.44
CA ALA A 138 6.99 -8.74 -13.66
C ALA A 138 7.94 -8.58 -14.86
N LEU A 139 9.23 -8.39 -14.60
CA LEU A 139 10.26 -8.24 -15.63
C LEU A 139 10.87 -9.57 -16.08
N MET A 140 10.56 -10.70 -15.41
CA MET A 140 11.07 -12.00 -15.82
C MET A 140 10.38 -12.51 -17.09
N PRO A 141 11.13 -12.98 -18.11
CA PRO A 141 10.56 -13.47 -19.37
C PRO A 141 9.58 -14.65 -19.20
N ASN A 142 9.77 -15.44 -18.13
CA ASN A 142 8.97 -16.62 -17.79
C ASN A 142 8.35 -16.47 -16.41
N SER A 143 7.84 -15.29 -16.05
CA SER A 143 7.11 -15.08 -14.80
C SER A 143 6.03 -16.17 -14.68
N THR A 144 6.16 -17.05 -13.69
CA THR A 144 5.14 -18.08 -13.42
C THR A 144 3.84 -17.40 -13.02
N LEU A 145 2.69 -18.07 -13.19
CA LEU A 145 1.39 -17.56 -12.69
C LEU A 145 1.39 -17.27 -11.17
N ASN A 146 2.35 -17.81 -10.43
CA ASN A 146 2.52 -17.55 -8.99
C ASN A 146 3.20 -16.20 -8.76
N LEU A 147 2.57 -15.38 -7.92
CA LEU A 147 3.12 -14.13 -7.39
C LEU A 147 4.36 -14.38 -6.52
N PRO A 148 5.29 -13.42 -6.43
CA PRO A 148 6.43 -13.52 -5.53
C PRO A 148 5.97 -13.50 -4.07
N SER A 149 6.67 -14.20 -3.20
CA SER A 149 6.45 -14.14 -1.76
C SER A 149 7.10 -12.89 -1.16
N SER A 150 6.43 -12.27 -0.20
CA SER A 150 6.93 -11.13 0.54
C SER A 150 8.18 -11.52 1.33
N THR A 151 9.25 -10.75 1.16
CA THR A 151 10.49 -10.98 1.91
C THR A 151 10.42 -10.41 3.33
N ARG A 152 9.42 -9.57 3.63
CA ARG A 152 9.26 -8.89 4.92
C ARG A 152 7.80 -8.89 5.38
N SER A 153 7.59 -8.90 6.69
CA SER A 153 6.31 -8.55 7.30
C SER A 153 6.19 -7.04 7.41
N VAL A 154 5.10 -6.47 6.92
CA VAL A 154 4.83 -5.03 6.92
C VAL A 154 3.57 -4.73 7.73
N ARG A 155 3.70 -3.83 8.71
CA ARG A 155 2.68 -3.54 9.70
C ARG A 155 2.55 -2.02 9.92
N ALA A 156 1.34 -1.51 9.75
CA ALA A 156 1.01 -0.10 10.03
C ALA A 156 0.97 0.22 11.53
#